data_AF-A0A962ZB00-F1
#
_entry.id   AF-A0A962ZB00-F1
#
_cell.length_a   1.000
_cell.length_b   1.000
_cell.length_c   1.000
_cell.angle_alpha   90.00
_cell.angle_beta   90.00
_cell.angle_gamma   90.00
#
_symmetry.space_group_name_H-M   'P 1'
#
loop_
_entity.id
_entity.type
_entity.pdbx_description
1 polymer ?
#
loop_
_entity_poly.entity_id
_entity_poly.type
_entity_poly.pdbx_seq_one_letter_code
_entity_poly.pdbx_strand_id
1 'polypeptide(L)' 'LREAVLAGTACGVPVPALTSALGWLDGLHAGNVGASLIQAQRDRFGAHGFARTDREGTHHLEPAGG' A
#
# COMPACT_ATOMS: atom_id res chain seq x y z
N LEU A 1 14.05 11.71 -11.70
CA LEU A 1 13.34 10.41 -11.80
C LEU A 1 11.84 10.62 -12.07
N ARG A 2 11.11 11.38 -11.24
CA ARG A 2 9.67 11.69 -11.47
C ARG A 2 9.37 12.22 -12.88
N GLU A 3 10.10 13.25 -13.33
CA GLU A 3 9.91 13.82 -14.67
C GLU A 3 10.06 12.79 -15.80
N ALA A 4 11.05 11.90 -15.71
CA ALA A 4 11.27 10.86 -16.71
C ALA A 4 10.14 9.82 -16.72
N VAL A 5 9.61 9.44 -15.55
CA VAL A 5 8.47 8.53 -15.42
C VAL A 5 7.18 9.17 -15.97
N LEU A 6 6.96 10.45 -15.67
CA LEU A 6 5.81 11.22 -16.18
C LEU A 6 5.86 11.33 -17.70
N ALA A 7 6.99 11.76 -18.27
CA ALA A 7 7.17 11.90 -19.70
C ALA A 7 7.00 10.55 -20.42
N GLY A 8 7.65 9.49 -19.93
CA GLY A 8 7.54 8.15 -20.51
C GLY A 8 6.08 7.65 -20.53
N THR A 9 5.38 7.78 -19.40
CA THR A 9 3.98 7.37 -19.27
C THR A 9 3.05 8.19 -20.17
N ALA A 10 3.23 9.52 -20.23
CA ALA A 10 2.42 10.41 -21.05
C ALA A 10 2.59 10.11 -22.56
N CYS A 11 3.78 9.69 -22.98
CA CYS A 11 4.06 9.28 -24.36
C CYS A 11 3.73 7.81 -24.66
N GLY A 12 3.17 7.05 -23.71
CA GLY A 12 2.89 5.63 -23.88
C GLY A 12 4.15 4.75 -23.99
N VAL A 13 5.31 5.26 -23.58
CA VAL A 13 6.58 4.52 -23.58
C VAL A 13 6.71 3.75 -22.26
N PRO A 14 6.82 2.41 -22.29
CA PRO A 14 7.01 1.63 -21.07
C PRO A 14 8.34 1.99 -20.40
N VAL A 15 8.28 2.42 -19.14
CA VAL A 15 9.45 2.78 -18.32
C VAL A 15 9.53 1.97 -17.01
N PRO A 16 9.40 0.63 -17.06
CA PRO A 16 9.17 -0.20 -15.86
C PRO A 16 10.28 -0.09 -14.81
N ALA A 17 11.55 -0.03 -15.22
CA ALA A 17 12.66 0.09 -14.28
C ALA A 17 12.63 1.43 -13.52
N LEU A 18 12.32 2.53 -14.20
CA LEU A 18 12.25 3.86 -13.60
C LEU A 18 11.04 3.97 -12.66
N THR A 19 9.89 3.42 -13.07
CA THR A 19 8.68 3.38 -12.24
C THR A 19 8.91 2.55 -10.97
N SER A 20 9.53 1.37 -11.09
CA SER A 20 9.85 0.53 -9.92
C SER A 20 10.85 1.20 -8.98
N ALA A 21 11.91 1.83 -9.50
CA ALA A 21 12.88 2.54 -8.69
C ALA A 21 12.26 3.74 -7.96
N LEU A 22 11.37 4.47 -8.63
CA LEU A 22 10.65 5.59 -8.02
C LEU A 22 9.70 5.12 -6.91
N GLY A 23 8.93 4.06 -7.16
CA GLY A 23 8.03 3.47 -6.16
C GLY A 23 8.78 2.96 -4.92
N TRP A 24 9.95 2.35 -5.10
CA TRP A 24 10.79 1.92 -3.98
C TRP A 24 11.30 3.11 -3.15
N LEU A 25 11.80 4.16 -3.81
CA LEU A 25 12.30 5.35 -3.13
C LEU A 25 11.17 6.08 -2.37
N ASP A 26 9.98 6.17 -2.96
CA ASP A 26 8.80 6.76 -2.34
C ASP A 26 8.34 5.93 -1.13
N GLY A 27 8.39 4.60 -1.25
CA GLY A 27 8.05 3.67 -0.17
C GLY A 27 8.97 3.79 1.05
N LEU A 28 10.25 4.07 0.87
CA LEU A 28 11.19 4.28 2.00
C LEU A 28 10.87 5.51 2.84
N HIS A 29 10.30 6.55 2.23
CA HIS A 29 9.98 7.80 2.91
C HIS A 29 8.51 7.88 3.36
N ALA A 30 7.69 6.88 3.04
CA ALA A 30 6.28 6.86 3.37
C ALA A 30 6.02 6.31 4.79
N GLY A 31 5.46 7.13 5.68
CA GLY A 31 5.12 6.71 7.05
C GLY A 31 3.93 5.74 7.16
N ASN A 32 3.03 5.71 6.16
CA ASN A 32 1.95 4.74 6.06
C ASN A 32 1.77 4.35 4.58
N VAL A 33 1.88 3.06 4.30
CA VAL A 33 1.72 2.49 2.96
C VAL A 33 0.40 1.71 2.88
N GLY A 34 -0.04 1.39 1.66
CA GLY A 34 -1.28 0.64 1.40
C GLY A 34 -1.39 -0.74 2.10
N ALA A 35 -0.37 -1.18 2.84
CA ALA A 35 -0.41 -2.38 3.67
C ALA A 35 -1.54 -2.37 4.71
N SER A 36 -1.92 -1.21 5.25
CA SER A 36 -3.06 -1.10 6.18
C SER A 36 -4.38 -1.55 5.55
N LEU A 37 -4.62 -1.18 4.28
CA LEU A 37 -5.77 -1.63 3.52
C LEU A 37 -5.69 -3.14 3.21
N ILE A 38 -4.50 -3.65 2.86
CA ILE A 38 -4.29 -5.08 2.61
C ILE A 38 -4.62 -5.89 3.87
N GLN A 39 -4.18 -5.43 5.05
CA GLN A 39 -4.49 -6.08 6.31
C GLN A 39 -5.99 -6.09 6.61
N ALA A 40 -6.69 -4.98 6.35
CA ALA A 40 -8.15 -4.93 6.47
C ALA A 40 -8.85 -5.92 5.52
N GLN A 41 -8.39 -6.05 4.27
CA GLN A 41 -8.93 -7.02 3.32
C GLN A 41 -8.68 -8.48 3.76
N ARG A 42 -7.45 -8.79 4.19
CA ARG A 42 -7.07 -10.12 4.68
C ARG A 42 -7.92 -10.55 5.88
N ASP A 43 -8.23 -9.62 6.76
CA ASP A 43 -9.08 -9.90 7.91
C ASP A 43 -10.56 -10.00 7.53
N ARG A 44 -11.06 -9.07 6.69
CA ARG A 44 -12.45 -9.07 6.23
C ARG A 44 -12.86 -10.39 5.56
N PHE A 45 -11.98 -10.98 4.75
CA PHE A 45 -12.28 -12.20 3.98
C PHE A 45 -11.72 -13.48 4.61
N GLY A 46 -10.81 -13.39 5.58
CA GLY A 46 -10.06 -14.55 6.09
C GLY A 46 -9.83 -14.58 7.59
N ALA A 47 -10.38 -13.64 8.37
CA ALA A 47 -10.23 -13.54 9.82
C ALA A 47 -8.75 -13.60 10.29
N HIS A 48 -7.83 -13.07 9.48
CA HIS A 48 -6.39 -13.11 9.75
C HIS A 48 -5.93 -12.18 10.88
N GLY A 49 -6.76 -11.23 11.29
CA GLY A 49 -6.44 -10.19 12.25
C GLY A 49 -5.40 -9.19 11.74
N PHE A 50 -5.25 -8.08 12.47
CA PHE A 50 -4.24 -7.06 12.21
C PHE A 50 -3.84 -6.32 13.49
N ALA A 51 -2.63 -5.77 13.51
CA ALA A 51 -2.17 -4.90 14.59
C ALA A 51 -2.66 -3.47 14.38
N ARG A 52 -2.90 -2.76 15.49
CA ARG A 52 -3.26 -1.34 15.48
C ARG A 52 -2.09 -0.48 15.88
N THR A 53 -2.11 0.79 15.47
CA THR A 53 -1.06 1.78 15.82
C THR A 53 -1.32 2.45 17.17
N ASP A 54 -2.54 2.37 17.69
CA ASP A 54 -2.98 3.02 18.93
C ASP A 54 -3.19 2.03 20.11
N ARG A 55 -3.10 0.72 19.84
CA ARG A 55 -3.32 -0.32 20.84
C ARG A 55 -2.51 -1.57 20.51
N GLU A 56 -1.95 -2.18 21.56
CA GLU A 56 -1.25 -3.45 21.45
C GLU A 56 -2.21 -4.63 21.24
N GLY A 57 -1.74 -5.64 20.51
CA GLY A 57 -2.45 -6.89 20.26
C GLY A 57 -2.93 -7.09 18.82
N THR A 58 -3.60 -8.22 18.60
CA THR A 58 -4.23 -8.57 17.33
C THR A 58 -5.72 -8.25 17.40
N HIS A 59 -6.22 -7.54 16.39
CA HIS A 59 -7.60 -7.08 16.30
C HIS A 59 -8.27 -7.62 15.04
N HIS A 60 -9.59 -7.76 15.10
CA HIS A 60 -10.43 -8.13 13.97
C HIS A 60 -11.42 -7.01 13.65
N LEU A 61 -11.81 -6.90 12.39
CA LEU A 61 -12.91 -6.07 11.95
C LEU A 61 -14.21 -6.64 12.49
N GLU A 62 -15.04 -5.77 13.03
CA GLU A 62 -16.43 -6.11 13.34
C GLU A 62 -17.14 -6.56 12.03
N PRO A 63 -18.01 -7.57 12.10
CA PRO A 63 -18.91 -7.89 10.99
C PRO A 63 -19.68 -6.63 10.60
N ALA A 64 -19.91 -6.42 9.30
CA ALA A 64 -20.74 -5.28 8.90
C ALA A 64 -22.19 -5.58 9.33
N GLY A 65 -22.67 -4.91 10.39
CA GLY A 65 -24.06 -5.02 10.85
C GLY A 65 -24.28 -5.09 12.37
N GLY A 66 -23.31 -4.67 13.20
CA GLY A 66 -23.52 -4.43 14.63
C GLY A 66 -24.33 -3.17 14.91
#